data_AF-A0A9Q1RIN6-F1
#
_entry.id   AF-A0A9Q1RIN6-F1
#
_cell.length_a   1.000
_cell.length_b   1.000
_cell.length_c   1.000
_cell.angle_alpha   90.00
_cell.angle_beta   90.00
_cell.angle_gamma   90.00
#
_symmetry.space_group_name_H-M   'P 1'
#
loop_
_entity.id
_entity.type
_entity.pdbx_description
1 polymer ?
#
loop_
_entity_poly.entity_id
_entity_poly.type
_entity_poly.pdbx_seq_one_letter_code
_entity_poly.pdbx_strand_id
1 'polypeptide(L)'
;MEVEVKLRLPDSTAHEKVLSLLSLYHTKTHNQRNTFFDGACGELSTRRAVLRLRFYENSENVKCMMCLKGKATIIDGVSRVEEDEEELDPKIGYECVANPSKLMEAVCLDYSRVLQRAKEEFQVGEEGFIGLGGFKNVRNVFEWNGVELELFRSVKVCYFPGRKVALVYIVDATISRRLEVFISSIFCSFAYHLAYNREDLTDMK
;
A
#
# COMPACT_ATOMS: atom_id res chain seq x y z
N MET A 1 13.10 8.59 -2.98
CA MET A 1 11.86 8.81 -3.74
C MET A 1 11.58 7.52 -4.48
N GLU A 2 10.46 6.86 -4.18
CA GLU A 2 10.02 5.64 -4.86
C GLU A 2 9.23 6.03 -6.12
N VAL A 3 9.41 5.29 -7.20
CA VAL A 3 8.70 5.48 -8.47
C VAL A 3 8.16 4.14 -8.95
N GLU A 4 6.88 4.08 -9.27
CA GLU A 4 6.18 2.86 -9.67
C GLU A 4 5.09 3.16 -10.71
N VAL A 5 4.83 2.26 -11.65
CA VAL A 5 3.69 2.34 -12.57
C VAL A 5 2.53 1.53 -11.99
N LYS A 6 1.36 2.14 -11.91
CA LYS A 6 0.13 1.54 -11.37
C LYS A 6 -0.93 1.44 -12.45
N LEU A 7 -1.29 0.21 -12.75
CA LEU A 7 -2.36 -0.12 -13.69
C LEU A 7 -3.51 -0.76 -12.93
N ARG A 8 -4.74 -0.35 -13.22
CA ARG A 8 -5.93 -0.99 -12.66
C ARG A 8 -6.48 -2.00 -13.65
N LEU A 9 -6.62 -3.25 -13.19
CA LEU A 9 -7.34 -4.27 -13.96
C LEU A 9 -8.85 -4.06 -13.79
N PRO A 10 -9.65 -4.27 -14.85
CA PRO A 10 -11.09 -3.96 -14.82
C PRO A 10 -11.87 -4.87 -13.86
N ASP A 11 -11.53 -6.16 -13.80
CA ASP A 11 -12.26 -7.16 -13.02
C ASP A 11 -11.40 -8.36 -12.62
N SER A 12 -12.01 -9.32 -11.91
CA SER A 12 -11.35 -10.56 -11.48
C SER A 12 -10.97 -11.48 -12.63
N THR A 13 -11.72 -11.48 -13.74
CA THR A 13 -11.41 -12.30 -14.91
C THR A 13 -10.14 -11.80 -15.61
N ALA A 14 -9.97 -10.49 -15.71
CA ALA A 14 -8.73 -9.90 -16.19
C ALA A 14 -7.54 -10.22 -15.28
N HIS A 15 -7.74 -10.15 -13.96
CA HIS A 15 -6.73 -10.56 -12.98
C HIS A 15 -6.32 -12.03 -13.15
N GLU A 16 -7.28 -12.96 -13.24
CA GLU A 16 -7.00 -14.40 -13.42
C GLU A 16 -6.24 -14.68 -14.71
N LYS A 17 -6.59 -13.99 -15.81
CA LYS A 17 -5.86 -14.07 -17.07
C LYS A 17 -4.42 -13.59 -16.94
N VAL A 18 -4.18 -12.41 -16.34
CA VAL A 18 -2.82 -11.90 -16.10
C VAL A 18 -2.02 -12.87 -15.24
N LEU A 19 -2.63 -13.35 -14.14
CA LEU A 19 -2.00 -14.32 -13.24
C LEU A 19 -1.60 -15.61 -13.98
N SER A 20 -2.48 -16.13 -14.83
CA SER A 20 -2.20 -17.32 -15.65
C SER A 20 -1.05 -17.08 -16.63
N LEU A 21 -1.01 -15.92 -17.29
CA LEU A 21 0.02 -15.57 -18.27
C LEU A 21 1.39 -15.36 -17.62
N LEU A 22 1.42 -14.76 -16.43
CA LEU A 22 2.65 -14.51 -15.70
C LEU A 22 3.11 -15.71 -14.86
N SER A 23 2.34 -16.80 -14.78
CA SER A 23 2.62 -17.94 -13.90
C SER A 23 4.03 -18.53 -14.04
N LEU A 24 4.59 -18.56 -15.27
CA LEU A 24 5.95 -19.05 -15.52
C LEU A 24 7.06 -18.15 -14.97
N TYR A 25 6.73 -16.90 -14.65
CA TYR A 25 7.64 -15.87 -14.13
C TYR A 25 7.46 -15.67 -12.62
N HIS A 26 6.63 -16.49 -11.96
CA HIS A 26 6.32 -16.33 -10.54
C HIS A 26 7.54 -16.57 -9.67
N THR A 27 7.74 -15.67 -8.71
CA THR A 27 8.84 -15.76 -7.75
C THR A 27 8.32 -15.98 -6.35
N LYS A 28 7.35 -15.16 -5.90
CA LYS A 28 6.88 -15.13 -4.51
C LYS A 28 5.41 -14.77 -4.41
N THR A 29 4.75 -15.22 -3.34
CA THR A 29 3.42 -14.75 -2.96
C THR A 29 3.46 -14.26 -1.52
N HIS A 30 2.95 -13.06 -1.28
CA HIS A 30 2.86 -12.43 0.03
C HIS A 30 1.40 -12.25 0.43
N ASN A 31 1.04 -12.78 1.60
CA ASN A 31 -0.24 -12.51 2.25
C ASN A 31 -0.04 -11.32 3.20
N GLN A 32 -0.53 -10.17 2.77
CA GLN A 32 -0.33 -8.90 3.45
C GLN A 32 -1.60 -8.49 4.18
N ARG A 33 -1.47 -8.06 5.43
CA ARG A 33 -2.51 -7.31 6.14
C ARG A 33 -2.02 -5.89 6.34
N ASN A 34 -2.72 -4.92 5.74
CA ASN A 34 -2.39 -3.51 5.84
C ASN A 34 -3.36 -2.85 6.82
N THR A 35 -2.86 -2.14 7.81
CA THR A 35 -3.63 -1.32 8.76
C THR A 35 -3.11 0.11 8.72
N PHE A 36 -4.02 1.08 8.77
CA PHE A 36 -3.73 2.48 8.54
C PHE A 36 -4.02 3.32 9.78
N PHE A 37 -3.26 4.39 9.92
CA PHE A 37 -3.34 5.30 11.05
C PHE A 37 -3.27 6.75 10.56
N ASP A 38 -3.90 7.64 11.30
CA ASP A 38 -3.81 9.09 11.14
C ASP A 38 -3.80 9.74 12.51
N GLY A 39 -3.40 11.01 12.59
CA GLY A 39 -3.60 11.79 13.81
C GLY A 39 -5.10 11.99 14.08
N ALA A 40 -5.45 12.19 15.34
CA ALA A 40 -6.84 12.35 15.77
C ALA A 40 -7.60 13.47 15.03
N CYS A 41 -6.87 14.47 14.51
CA CYS A 41 -7.40 15.60 13.75
C CYS A 41 -7.18 15.47 12.22
N GLY A 42 -6.73 14.31 11.72
CA GLY A 42 -6.46 14.09 10.29
C GLY A 42 -5.17 14.74 9.78
N GLU A 43 -4.16 14.90 10.63
CA GLU A 43 -2.92 15.62 10.33
C GLU A 43 -2.14 15.02 9.15
N LEU A 44 -2.11 13.68 9.01
CA LEU A 44 -1.44 13.03 7.89
C LEU A 44 -2.27 13.20 6.61
N SER A 45 -3.55 12.85 6.64
CA SER A 45 -4.40 12.86 5.44
C SER A 45 -4.57 14.26 4.85
N THR A 46 -4.73 15.29 5.69
CA THR A 46 -4.79 16.71 5.24
C THR A 46 -3.51 17.16 4.52
N ARG A 47 -2.38 16.55 4.84
CA ARG A 47 -1.07 16.81 4.23
C ARG A 47 -0.68 15.76 3.16
N ARG A 48 -1.64 14.93 2.73
CA ARG A 48 -1.44 13.85 1.75
C ARG A 48 -0.34 12.87 2.18
N ALA A 49 -0.37 12.50 3.44
CA ALA A 49 0.45 11.44 4.00
C ALA A 49 -0.39 10.31 4.56
N VAL A 50 0.22 9.13 4.62
CA VAL A 50 -0.41 7.88 5.06
C VAL A 50 0.60 7.12 5.90
N LEU A 51 0.24 6.82 7.14
CA LEU A 51 0.98 5.89 8.00
C LEU A 51 0.32 4.52 7.93
N ARG A 52 1.12 3.48 7.70
CA ARG A 52 0.66 2.11 7.53
C ARG A 52 1.55 1.14 8.27
N LEU A 53 0.93 0.20 8.99
CA LEU A 53 1.57 -1.05 9.40
C LEU A 53 1.16 -2.16 8.42
N ARG A 54 2.14 -2.90 7.91
CA ARG A 54 1.93 -4.05 7.03
C ARG A 54 2.48 -5.31 7.68
N PHE A 55 1.61 -6.28 7.88
CA PHE A 55 1.98 -7.61 8.35
C PHE A 55 2.09 -8.58 7.18
N TYR A 56 3.18 -9.34 7.12
CA TYR A 56 3.36 -10.47 6.20
C TYR A 56 2.99 -11.75 6.95
N GLU A 57 1.77 -12.25 6.75
CA GLU A 57 1.16 -13.33 7.57
C GLU A 57 1.54 -14.74 7.08
N ASN A 58 2.13 -14.90 5.89
CA ASN A 58 2.46 -16.21 5.32
C ASN A 58 3.94 -16.58 5.31
N SER A 59 4.80 -15.80 5.96
CA SER A 59 6.20 -16.16 6.18
C SER A 59 6.34 -17.02 7.44
N GLU A 60 7.36 -17.89 7.49
CA GLU A 60 7.69 -18.71 8.68
C GLU A 60 7.82 -17.85 9.94
N ASN A 61 8.32 -16.61 9.77
CA ASN A 61 8.30 -15.56 10.78
C ASN A 61 7.42 -14.41 10.27
N VAL A 62 6.37 -14.07 11.01
CA VAL A 62 5.55 -12.89 10.70
C VAL A 62 6.46 -11.66 10.71
N LYS A 63 6.38 -10.83 9.68
CA LYS A 63 7.08 -9.54 9.62
C LYS A 63 6.10 -8.39 9.73
N CYS A 64 6.49 -7.31 10.40
CA CYS A 64 5.73 -6.08 10.47
C CYS A 64 6.57 -4.92 9.92
N MET A 65 6.08 -4.25 8.89
CA MET A 65 6.72 -3.09 8.30
C MET A 65 5.88 -1.85 8.58
N MET A 66 6.48 -0.84 9.17
CA MET A 66 5.90 0.48 9.31
C MET A 66 6.34 1.36 8.16
N CYS A 67 5.39 2.08 7.57
CA CYS A 67 5.59 2.83 6.36
C CYS A 67 4.87 4.17 6.47
N LEU A 68 5.61 5.27 6.30
CA LEU A 68 5.06 6.60 6.10
C LEU A 68 5.27 7.00 4.65
N LYS A 69 4.17 7.14 3.91
CA LYS A 69 4.15 7.70 2.57
C LYS A 69 3.68 9.14 2.62
N GLY A 70 4.40 10.04 1.98
CA GLY A 70 4.05 11.47 1.89
C GLY A 70 4.21 12.01 0.47
N LYS A 71 3.51 13.11 0.18
CA LYS A 71 3.64 13.89 -1.07
C LYS A 71 3.45 13.04 -2.33
N ALA A 72 2.59 12.03 -2.26
CA ALA A 72 2.31 11.14 -3.38
C ALA A 72 1.73 11.92 -4.57
N THR A 73 2.28 11.68 -5.76
CA THR A 73 1.75 12.18 -7.04
C THR A 73 1.59 11.01 -7.99
N ILE A 74 0.48 10.94 -8.72
CA ILE A 74 0.29 9.96 -9.78
C ILE A 74 -0.14 10.71 -11.05
N ILE A 75 0.66 10.59 -12.10
CA ILE A 75 0.43 11.22 -13.40
C ILE A 75 0.61 10.14 -14.45
N ASP A 76 -0.42 9.93 -15.28
CA ASP A 76 -0.44 8.91 -16.35
C ASP A 76 -0.03 7.51 -15.86
N GLY A 77 -0.56 7.11 -14.70
CA GLY A 77 -0.25 5.82 -14.07
C GLY A 77 1.11 5.75 -13.38
N VAL A 78 1.98 6.74 -13.52
CA VAL A 78 3.29 6.78 -12.84
C VAL A 78 3.15 7.46 -11.49
N SER A 79 3.26 6.66 -10.43
CA SER A 79 3.26 7.09 -9.04
C SER A 79 4.67 7.46 -8.60
N ARG A 80 4.81 8.62 -7.97
CA ARG A 80 6.04 9.07 -7.29
C ARG A 80 5.69 9.43 -5.87
N VAL A 81 6.41 8.85 -4.91
CA VAL A 81 6.11 9.03 -3.49
C VAL A 81 7.39 9.15 -2.67
N GLU A 82 7.36 10.01 -1.68
CA GLU A 82 8.34 9.98 -0.61
C GLU A 82 7.90 8.90 0.36
N GLU A 83 8.64 7.81 0.40
CA GLU A 83 8.39 6.70 1.30
C GLU A 83 9.53 6.57 2.28
N ASP A 84 9.14 6.26 3.50
CA ASP A 84 10.03 5.91 4.58
C ASP A 84 9.49 4.66 5.29
N GLU A 85 10.24 3.56 5.19
CA GLU A 85 9.86 2.28 5.79
C GLU A 85 10.91 1.83 6.80
N GLU A 86 10.44 1.18 7.86
CA GLU A 86 11.26 0.47 8.84
C GLU A 86 10.57 -0.80 9.33
N GLU A 87 11.36 -1.77 9.76
CA GLU A 87 10.85 -3.00 10.36
C GLU A 87 10.54 -2.78 11.84
N LEU A 88 9.38 -3.25 12.28
CA LEU A 88 8.91 -3.19 13.67
C LEU A 88 8.72 -4.62 14.19
N ASP A 89 8.95 -4.85 15.49
CA ASP A 89 8.57 -6.13 16.10
C ASP A 89 7.06 -6.38 15.86
N PRO A 90 6.69 -7.52 15.25
CA PRO A 90 5.28 -7.84 14.99
C PRO A 90 4.39 -7.78 16.23
N LYS A 91 4.90 -8.13 17.43
CA LYS A 91 4.14 -8.04 18.68
C LYS A 91 3.78 -6.60 19.00
N ILE A 92 4.74 -5.68 18.90
CA ILE A 92 4.50 -4.24 19.07
C ILE A 92 3.51 -3.77 18.02
N GLY A 93 3.69 -4.17 16.75
CA GLY A 93 2.74 -3.84 15.69
C GLY A 93 1.30 -4.26 16.00
N TYR A 94 1.08 -5.48 16.47
CA TYR A 94 -0.26 -5.96 16.86
C TYR A 94 -0.83 -5.19 18.06
N GLU A 95 0.00 -4.86 19.03
CA GLU A 95 -0.40 -4.04 20.17
C GLU A 95 -0.81 -2.62 19.74
N CYS A 96 -0.09 -1.99 18.80
CA CYS A 96 -0.45 -0.71 18.20
C CYS A 96 -1.75 -0.77 17.40
N VAL A 97 -2.01 -1.89 16.71
CA VAL A 97 -3.30 -2.10 16.02
C VAL A 97 -4.45 -2.23 17.02
N ALA A 98 -4.24 -2.91 18.15
CA ALA A 98 -5.24 -3.08 19.19
C ALA A 98 -5.48 -1.78 19.99
N ASN A 99 -4.42 -1.00 20.21
CA ASN A 99 -4.46 0.29 20.87
C ASN A 99 -3.54 1.30 20.16
N PRO A 100 -4.08 2.14 19.25
CA PRO A 100 -3.31 3.12 18.49
C PRO A 100 -2.51 4.12 19.34
N SER A 101 -2.92 4.38 20.59
CA SER A 101 -2.18 5.28 21.50
C SER A 101 -0.75 4.81 21.76
N LYS A 102 -0.49 3.50 21.62
CA LYS A 102 0.84 2.91 21.79
C LYS A 102 1.86 3.43 20.78
N LEU A 103 1.42 3.91 19.61
CA LEU A 103 2.32 4.56 18.64
C LEU A 103 2.95 5.85 19.21
N MET A 104 2.30 6.49 20.20
CA MET A 104 2.81 7.70 20.84
C MET A 104 3.57 7.43 22.15
N GLU A 105 3.56 6.19 22.66
CA GLU A 105 4.32 5.83 23.85
C GLU A 105 5.83 5.97 23.56
N ALA A 106 6.60 6.47 24.54
CA ALA A 106 8.03 6.75 24.40
C ALA A 106 8.83 5.55 23.86
N VAL A 107 8.45 4.32 24.21
CA VAL A 107 9.10 3.10 23.71
C VAL A 107 8.92 2.92 22.20
N CYS A 108 7.79 3.32 21.62
CA CYS A 108 7.61 3.30 20.18
C CYS A 108 8.18 4.57 19.54
N LEU A 109 7.94 5.73 20.14
CA LEU A 109 8.28 7.03 19.57
C LEU A 109 9.81 7.29 19.55
N ASP A 110 10.54 6.96 20.61
CA ASP A 110 11.97 7.28 20.72
C ASP A 110 12.84 6.32 19.90
N TYR A 111 12.30 5.15 19.55
CA TYR A 111 13.01 4.12 18.78
C TYR A 111 12.61 4.09 17.30
N SER A 112 11.48 4.68 16.93
CA SER A 112 10.98 4.70 15.56
C SER A 112 11.33 6.00 14.85
N ARG A 113 12.12 5.89 13.79
CA ARG A 113 12.45 7.04 12.94
C ARG A 113 11.23 7.49 12.13
N VAL A 114 10.40 6.54 11.71
CA VAL A 114 9.17 6.83 10.95
C VAL A 114 8.14 7.57 11.80
N LEU A 115 7.95 7.20 13.07
CA LEU A 115 7.03 7.89 13.98
C LEU A 115 7.55 9.27 14.41
N GLN A 116 8.87 9.41 14.62
CA GLN A 116 9.48 10.72 14.84
C GLN A 116 9.20 11.66 13.67
N ARG A 117 9.44 11.17 12.44
CA ARG A 117 9.13 11.93 11.24
C ARG A 117 7.64 12.28 11.14
N ALA A 118 6.74 11.36 11.45
CA ALA A 118 5.30 11.62 11.47
C ALA A 118 4.96 12.75 12.46
N LYS A 119 5.51 12.70 13.68
CA LYS A 119 5.30 13.73 14.71
C LYS A 119 5.88 15.08 14.31
N GLU A 120 7.09 15.12 13.78
CA GLU A 120 7.81 16.37 13.48
C GLU A 120 7.34 17.03 12.17
N GLU A 121 7.29 16.28 11.06
CA GLU A 121 6.94 16.82 9.74
C GLU A 121 5.43 17.08 9.61
N PHE A 122 4.61 16.20 10.20
CA PHE A 122 3.15 16.28 10.07
C PHE A 122 2.45 16.83 11.30
N GLN A 123 3.17 17.09 12.39
CA GLN A 123 2.66 17.75 13.61
C GLN A 123 1.51 16.96 14.25
N VAL A 124 1.61 15.63 14.28
CA VAL A 124 0.65 14.78 15.00
C VAL A 124 0.64 15.19 16.48
N GLY A 125 -0.52 15.65 16.96
CA GLY A 125 -0.68 16.30 18.26
C GLY A 125 -0.65 15.34 19.46
N GLU A 126 -0.86 15.89 20.65
CA GLU A 126 -0.90 15.13 21.91
C GLU A 126 -2.07 14.15 22.00
N GLU A 127 -3.15 14.39 21.23
CA GLU A 127 -4.27 13.45 21.08
C GLU A 127 -3.84 12.15 20.37
N GLY A 128 -2.68 12.17 19.71
CA GLY A 128 -2.02 10.99 19.15
C GLY A 128 -2.69 10.42 17.91
N PHE A 129 -2.41 9.14 17.66
CA PHE A 129 -2.91 8.43 16.50
C PHE A 129 -4.24 7.73 16.77
N ILE A 130 -5.07 7.66 15.73
CA ILE A 130 -6.24 6.80 15.64
C ILE A 130 -6.05 5.72 14.58
N GLY A 131 -6.69 4.57 14.77
CA GLY A 131 -6.71 3.49 13.80
C GLY A 131 -7.84 3.69 12.78
N LEU A 132 -7.51 3.72 11.49
CA LEU A 132 -8.48 3.86 10.39
C LEU A 132 -8.99 2.51 9.86
N GLY A 133 -8.59 1.40 10.48
CA GLY A 133 -8.85 0.06 9.98
C GLY A 133 -7.86 -0.38 8.90
N GLY A 134 -8.27 -1.29 8.03
CA GLY A 134 -7.34 -1.92 7.10
C GLY A 134 -7.97 -2.92 6.15
N PHE A 135 -7.13 -3.60 5.37
CA PHE A 135 -7.55 -4.65 4.45
C PHE A 135 -6.46 -5.72 4.26
N LYS A 136 -6.88 -6.90 3.79
CA LYS A 136 -5.96 -7.96 3.40
C LYS A 136 -5.71 -7.93 1.90
N ASN A 137 -4.50 -8.30 1.51
CA ASN A 137 -4.07 -8.36 0.13
C ASN A 137 -3.23 -9.61 -0.11
N VAL A 138 -3.43 -10.24 -1.26
CA VAL A 138 -2.51 -11.25 -1.79
C VAL A 138 -1.73 -10.61 -2.91
N ARG A 139 -0.41 -10.47 -2.72
CA ARG A 139 0.53 -9.93 -3.69
C ARG A 139 1.32 -11.08 -4.29
N ASN A 140 1.19 -11.28 -5.61
CA ASN A 140 2.05 -12.18 -6.36
C ASN A 140 3.15 -11.36 -7.04
N VAL A 141 4.39 -11.81 -6.88
CA VAL A 141 5.59 -11.16 -7.41
C VAL A 141 6.12 -12.02 -8.55
N PHE A 142 6.45 -11.38 -9.67
CA PHE A 142 6.96 -12.02 -10.88
C PHE A 142 8.20 -11.29 -11.38
N GLU A 143 9.16 -12.03 -11.92
CA GLU A 143 10.31 -11.47 -12.62
C GLU A 143 10.13 -11.64 -14.13
N TRP A 144 9.85 -10.53 -14.83
CA TRP A 144 9.54 -10.56 -16.26
C TRP A 144 10.37 -9.53 -17.00
N ASN A 145 11.14 -9.95 -18.00
CA ASN A 145 11.98 -9.06 -18.81
C ASN A 145 12.90 -8.12 -18.00
N GLY A 146 13.45 -8.63 -16.88
CA GLY A 146 14.35 -7.87 -16.01
C GLY A 146 13.67 -6.85 -15.11
N VAL A 147 12.33 -6.88 -14.98
CA VAL A 147 11.58 -6.09 -13.99
C VAL A 147 10.80 -6.97 -13.03
N GLU A 148 10.60 -6.43 -11.83
CA GLU A 148 9.67 -6.96 -10.86
C GLU A 148 8.25 -6.43 -11.15
N LEU A 149 7.33 -7.37 -11.35
CA LEU A 149 5.90 -7.11 -11.47
C LEU A 149 5.19 -7.59 -10.21
N GLU A 150 4.34 -6.74 -9.65
CA GLU A 150 3.52 -7.09 -8.49
C GLU A 150 2.03 -7.07 -8.87
N LEU A 151 1.38 -8.23 -8.82
CA LEU A 151 -0.06 -8.38 -9.05
C LEU A 151 -0.80 -8.53 -7.73
N PHE A 152 -1.77 -7.64 -7.49
CA PHE A 152 -2.46 -7.56 -6.22
C PHE A 152 -3.93 -7.96 -6.36
N ARG A 153 -4.34 -8.81 -5.42
CA ARG A 153 -5.75 -9.08 -5.14
C ARG A 153 -6.09 -8.59 -3.74
N SER A 154 -6.83 -7.48 -3.66
CA SER A 154 -7.32 -6.97 -2.38
C SER A 154 -8.65 -7.63 -2.01
N VAL A 155 -8.74 -8.11 -0.77
CA VAL A 155 -9.99 -8.52 -0.15
C VAL A 155 -10.26 -7.52 0.97
N LYS A 156 -11.24 -6.63 0.77
CA LYS A 156 -11.72 -5.75 1.85
C LYS A 156 -12.24 -6.65 2.98
N VAL A 157 -11.62 -6.53 4.15
CA VAL A 157 -12.17 -6.97 5.42
C VAL A 157 -12.63 -5.66 6.07
N CYS A 158 -13.94 -5.44 6.18
CA CYS A 158 -14.64 -4.16 6.41
C CYS A 158 -14.04 -3.28 7.55
N TYR A 159 -14.20 -1.95 7.55
CA TYR A 159 -15.47 -1.20 7.65
C TYR A 159 -15.83 -0.42 6.36
N PHE A 160 -17.11 -0.42 5.98
CA PHE A 160 -17.76 0.09 4.75
C PHE A 160 -17.75 -0.81 3.48
N PRO A 161 -18.92 -1.05 2.86
CA PRO A 161 -19.09 -2.02 1.77
C PRO A 161 -18.70 -1.47 0.40
N GLY A 162 -18.29 -2.38 -0.49
CA GLY A 162 -18.50 -2.22 -1.94
C GLY A 162 -17.32 -1.68 -2.75
N ARG A 163 -16.34 -2.55 -3.04
CA ARG A 163 -15.66 -2.72 -4.36
C ARG A 163 -14.42 -3.61 -4.16
N LYS A 164 -14.30 -4.66 -4.98
CA LYS A 164 -13.06 -5.43 -5.12
C LYS A 164 -12.20 -4.69 -6.14
N VAL A 165 -11.00 -4.25 -5.75
CA VAL A 165 -10.06 -3.55 -6.65
C VAL A 165 -8.84 -4.45 -6.82
N ALA A 166 -8.51 -4.78 -8.07
CA ALA A 166 -7.26 -5.42 -8.44
C ALA A 166 -6.34 -4.35 -9.03
N LEU A 167 -5.10 -4.29 -8.54
CA LEU A 167 -4.07 -3.36 -9.00
C LEU A 167 -2.85 -4.16 -9.46
N VAL A 168 -2.24 -3.74 -10.56
CA VAL A 168 -0.90 -4.18 -10.98
C VAL A 168 0.05 -3.03 -10.71
N TYR A 169 1.16 -3.31 -10.05
CA TYR A 169 2.23 -2.36 -9.81
C TYR A 169 3.50 -2.85 -10.50
N ILE A 170 4.26 -1.91 -11.05
CA ILE A 170 5.54 -2.15 -11.73
C ILE A 170 6.56 -1.19 -11.12
N VAL A 171 7.72 -1.69 -10.72
CA VAL A 171 8.70 -0.89 -9.96
C VAL A 171 9.65 -0.07 -10.88
N ASP A 172 9.46 -0.11 -12.21
CA ASP A 172 10.25 0.66 -13.17
C ASP A 172 9.39 1.45 -14.18
N ALA A 173 9.42 2.78 -14.08
CA ALA A 173 8.68 3.70 -14.95
C ALA A 173 9.16 3.72 -16.40
N THR A 174 10.40 3.31 -16.68
CA THR A 174 10.99 3.33 -18.03
C THR A 174 10.31 2.30 -18.95
N ILE A 175 9.63 1.31 -18.37
CA ILE A 175 9.12 0.13 -19.07
C ILE A 175 7.61 0.22 -19.35
N SER A 176 6.93 1.29 -18.86
CA SER A 176 5.48 1.52 -19.00
C SER A 176 4.97 1.26 -20.42
N ARG A 177 5.64 1.79 -21.45
CA ARG A 177 5.17 1.68 -22.84
C ARG A 177 5.23 0.26 -23.42
N ARG A 178 6.26 -0.54 -23.07
CA ARG A 178 6.36 -1.94 -23.53
C ARG A 178 5.33 -2.83 -22.84
N LEU A 179 5.07 -2.55 -21.57
CA LEU A 179 4.06 -3.27 -20.81
C LEU A 179 2.64 -2.85 -21.20
N GLU A 180 2.39 -1.57 -21.47
CA GLU A 180 1.13 -1.11 -22.06
C GLU A 180 0.87 -1.81 -23.39
N VAL A 181 1.88 -1.97 -24.25
CA VAL A 181 1.73 -2.74 -25.50
C VAL A 181 1.45 -4.21 -25.20
N PHE A 182 2.18 -4.84 -24.27
CA PHE A 182 1.94 -6.23 -23.88
C PHE A 182 0.53 -6.44 -23.30
N ILE A 183 0.12 -5.63 -22.33
CA ILE A 183 -1.21 -5.69 -21.70
C ILE A 183 -2.30 -5.28 -22.71
N SER A 184 -2.12 -4.25 -23.53
CA SER A 184 -3.08 -3.86 -24.59
C SER A 184 -3.23 -4.94 -25.65
N SER A 185 -2.15 -5.66 -25.97
CA SER A 185 -2.19 -6.78 -26.93
C SER A 185 -2.96 -7.98 -26.38
N ILE A 186 -3.16 -8.03 -25.06
CA ILE A 186 -3.84 -9.11 -24.34
C ILE A 186 -5.25 -8.68 -23.87
N PHE A 187 -5.47 -7.39 -23.62
CA PHE A 187 -6.69 -6.80 -23.08
C PHE A 187 -7.14 -5.59 -23.90
N CYS A 188 -8.41 -5.56 -24.30
CA CYS A 188 -9.01 -4.43 -25.01
C CYS A 188 -9.17 -3.14 -24.17
N SER A 189 -8.97 -3.17 -22.84
CA SER A 189 -9.03 -1.96 -22.01
C SER A 189 -8.34 -2.11 -20.64
N PHE A 190 -7.51 -1.15 -20.27
CA PHE A 190 -7.12 -0.87 -18.88
C PHE A 190 -7.21 0.64 -18.63
N ALA A 191 -7.31 1.01 -17.36
CA ALA A 191 -7.33 2.42 -16.95
C ALA A 191 -6.14 2.71 -16.04
N TYR A 192 -5.55 3.90 -16.19
CA TYR A 192 -4.58 4.41 -15.24
C TYR A 192 -5.25 4.61 -13.88
N HIS A 193 -4.55 4.24 -12.81
CA HIS A 193 -5.02 4.56 -11.48
C HIS A 193 -4.80 6.05 -11.22
N LEU A 194 -5.88 6.81 -11.06
CA LEU A 194 -5.80 8.19 -10.55
C LEU A 194 -5.52 8.12 -9.04
N ALA A 195 -4.60 8.93 -8.53
CA ALA A 195 -4.26 8.98 -7.10
C ALA A 195 -5.54 9.09 -6.24
N TYR A 196 -5.52 8.45 -5.05
CA TYR A 196 -6.54 8.53 -3.99
C TYR A 196 -7.45 9.74 -4.18
N ASN A 197 -8.58 9.51 -4.86
CA ASN A 197 -9.54 10.59 -5.03
C ASN A 197 -10.10 10.89 -3.66
N ARG A 198 -10.44 12.17 -3.44
CA ARG A 198 -11.12 12.64 -2.23
C ARG A 198 -12.28 11.73 -1.83
N GLU A 199 -12.92 11.05 -2.79
CA GLU A 199 -13.96 10.04 -2.62
C GLU A 199 -13.54 8.82 -1.78
N ASP A 200 -12.31 8.30 -1.93
CA ASP A 200 -11.80 7.17 -1.13
C ASP A 200 -11.49 7.58 0.33
N LEU A 201 -11.36 8.89 0.60
CA LEU A 201 -11.13 9.47 1.93
C LEU A 201 -12.42 10.07 2.54
N THR A 202 -13.44 10.42 1.75
CA THR A 202 -14.72 10.92 2.27
C THR A 202 -15.60 9.81 2.84
N ASP A 203 -15.36 8.55 2.44
CA ASP A 203 -15.96 7.36 3.08
C ASP A 203 -15.23 6.95 4.38
N MET A 204 -14.25 7.75 4.85
CA MET A 204 -13.55 7.58 6.14
C MET A 204 -14.11 8.46 7.27
N LYS A 205 -15.34 8.97 7.15
CA LYS A 205 -16.05 9.68 8.23
C LYS A 205 -17.19 8.86 8.80
#